data_AF-A0A8T6QJ54-F1
#
_entry.id   AF-A0A8T6QJ54-F1
#
_cell.length_a   1.000
_cell.length_b   1.000
_cell.length_c   1.000
_cell.angle_alpha   90.00
_cell.angle_beta   90.00
_cell.angle_gamma   90.00
#
_symmetry.space_group_name_H-M   'P 1'
#
loop_
_entity.id
_entity.type
_entity.pdbx_description
1 polymer ?
#
loop_
_entity_poly.entity_id
_entity_poly.type
_entity_poly.pdbx_seq_one_letter_code
_entity_poly.pdbx_strand_id
1 'polypeptide(L)'
;ARMATLLAGLPQSVSGTTINRLCGSGLDALGFAARAIKAGDGDLLIAGGVESMSRAPFVMGKATNAFSRQAEMFDTTIGWRFVNPLMAQQFGTDSMPETAENVAELLKISREDQDSFALRSQQRTAKAQSSGILAEEIVPVVLKNKKGVVTE
;
A
#
# COMPACT_ATOMS: atom_id res chain seq x y z
N ALA A 1 -0.88 8.34 -9.63
CA ALA A 1 -1.05 8.09 -11.08
C ALA A 1 -0.38 9.12 -11.99
N ARG A 2 -0.73 10.43 -11.92
CA ARG A 2 -0.21 11.44 -12.87
C ARG A 2 1.32 11.53 -12.94
N MET A 3 2.01 11.55 -11.79
CA MET A 3 3.48 11.62 -11.79
C MET A 3 4.13 10.39 -12.44
N ALA A 4 3.64 9.19 -12.13
CA ALA A 4 4.17 7.93 -12.66
C ALA A 4 3.98 7.81 -14.18
N THR A 5 2.81 8.22 -14.70
CA THR A 5 2.52 8.16 -16.16
C THR A 5 3.40 9.11 -16.97
N LEU A 6 3.64 10.33 -16.46
CA LEU A 6 4.60 11.26 -17.09
C LEU A 6 6.03 10.70 -17.09
N LEU A 7 6.48 10.11 -15.97
CA LEU A 7 7.80 9.48 -15.87
C LEU A 7 7.94 8.24 -16.76
N ALA A 8 6.84 7.53 -17.00
CA ALA A 8 6.78 6.40 -17.94
C ALA A 8 6.70 6.84 -19.42
N GLY A 9 6.70 8.15 -19.71
CA GLY A 9 6.73 8.68 -21.07
C GLY A 9 5.36 8.78 -21.76
N LEU A 10 4.26 8.64 -21.03
CA LEU A 10 2.92 8.85 -21.62
C LEU A 10 2.73 10.33 -21.99
N PRO A 11 1.96 10.64 -23.06
CA PRO A 11 1.66 12.02 -23.44
C PRO A 11 1.03 12.82 -22.30
N GLN A 12 1.33 14.12 -22.23
CA GLN A 12 0.75 15.00 -21.20
C GLN A 12 -0.78 15.10 -21.26
N SER A 13 -1.39 14.78 -22.40
CA SER A 13 -2.85 14.68 -22.57
C SER A 13 -3.49 13.51 -21.82
N VAL A 14 -2.72 12.48 -21.42
CA VAL A 14 -3.25 11.34 -20.67
C VAL A 14 -3.48 11.73 -19.22
N SER A 15 -4.73 11.81 -18.78
CA SER A 15 -5.08 12.15 -17.40
C SER A 15 -4.63 11.06 -16.40
N GLY A 16 -4.62 11.38 -15.11
CA GLY A 16 -4.28 10.39 -14.09
C GLY A 16 -4.79 10.77 -12.70
N THR A 17 -5.50 9.85 -12.07
CA THR A 17 -6.10 10.01 -10.73
C THR A 17 -5.50 9.01 -9.75
N THR A 18 -5.23 9.44 -8.51
CA THR A 18 -4.77 8.55 -7.43
C THR A 18 -5.93 8.28 -6.49
N ILE A 19 -6.21 7.01 -6.21
CA ILE A 19 -7.28 6.56 -5.31
C ILE A 19 -6.65 6.07 -4.00
N ASN A 20 -7.25 6.43 -2.86
CA ASN A 20 -6.83 5.94 -1.55
C ASN A 20 -8.00 5.27 -0.83
N ARG A 21 -7.87 3.95 -0.70
CA ARG A 21 -8.68 3.08 0.15
C ARG A 21 -7.77 2.16 0.98
N LEU A 22 -6.68 2.71 1.54
CA LEU A 22 -5.66 1.99 2.29
C LEU A 22 -5.19 0.72 1.56
N CYS A 23 -5.15 -0.43 2.24
CA CYS A 23 -4.76 -1.73 1.67
C CYS A 23 -5.59 -2.15 0.44
N GLY A 24 -6.81 -1.62 0.26
CA GLY A 24 -7.68 -1.90 -0.88
C GLY A 24 -7.48 -1.01 -2.10
N SER A 25 -6.55 -0.04 -2.07
CA SER A 25 -6.43 1.01 -3.10
C SER A 25 -6.17 0.47 -4.51
N GLY A 26 -5.31 -0.54 -4.65
CA GLY A 26 -4.98 -1.10 -5.97
C GLY A 26 -6.19 -1.77 -6.64
N LEU A 27 -6.99 -2.50 -5.86
CA LEU A 27 -8.21 -3.14 -6.37
C LEU A 27 -9.33 -2.12 -6.64
N ASP A 28 -9.44 -1.07 -5.82
CA ASP A 28 -10.40 0.01 -6.07
C ASP A 28 -10.06 0.80 -7.34
N ALA A 29 -8.78 0.97 -7.66
CA ALA A 29 -8.35 1.53 -8.94
C ALA A 29 -8.83 0.71 -10.15
N LEU A 30 -8.76 -0.63 -10.07
CA LEU A 30 -9.32 -1.52 -11.08
C LEU A 30 -10.85 -1.37 -11.19
N GLY A 31 -11.53 -1.36 -10.03
CA GLY A 31 -12.98 -1.16 -9.99
C GLY A 31 -13.43 0.19 -10.54
N PHE A 32 -12.65 1.26 -10.31
CA PHE A 32 -12.89 2.58 -10.88
C PHE A 32 -12.74 2.56 -12.40
N ALA A 33 -11.66 1.97 -12.92
CA ALA A 33 -11.44 1.87 -14.36
C ALA A 33 -12.55 1.08 -15.07
N ALA A 34 -12.95 -0.07 -14.51
CA ALA A 34 -14.04 -0.87 -15.04
C ALA A 34 -15.37 -0.10 -15.08
N ARG A 35 -15.67 0.69 -14.05
CA ARG A 35 -16.87 1.54 -13.99
C ARG A 35 -16.85 2.65 -15.05
N ALA A 36 -15.71 3.33 -15.22
CA ALA A 36 -15.57 4.38 -16.22
C ALA A 36 -15.77 3.85 -17.66
N ILE A 37 -15.17 2.71 -17.98
CA ILE A 37 -15.36 2.04 -19.29
C ILE A 37 -16.83 1.67 -19.48
N LYS A 38 -17.45 1.04 -18.47
CA LYS A 38 -18.86 0.65 -18.53
C LYS A 38 -19.81 1.84 -18.70
N ALA A 39 -19.47 2.99 -18.13
CA ALA A 39 -20.25 4.22 -18.24
C ALA A 39 -20.08 4.94 -19.60
N GLY A 40 -19.07 4.58 -20.39
CA GLY A 40 -18.72 5.29 -21.63
C GLY A 40 -17.85 6.52 -21.40
N ASP A 41 -17.25 6.68 -20.21
CA ASP A 41 -16.40 7.82 -19.86
C ASP A 41 -14.97 7.68 -20.42
N GLY A 42 -14.63 6.52 -20.96
CA GLY A 42 -13.36 6.28 -21.66
C GLY A 42 -13.27 4.87 -22.21
N ASP A 43 -12.50 4.71 -23.29
CA ASP A 43 -12.39 3.42 -24.00
C ASP A 43 -11.21 2.56 -23.50
N LEU A 44 -10.15 3.20 -23.00
CA LEU A 44 -8.92 2.55 -22.54
C LEU A 44 -8.37 3.23 -21.29
N LEU A 45 -8.17 2.44 -20.23
CA LEU A 45 -7.61 2.91 -18.97
C LEU A 45 -6.53 1.96 -18.46
N ILE A 46 -5.53 2.50 -17.77
CA ILE A 46 -4.52 1.75 -17.02
C ILE A 46 -4.85 1.89 -15.54
N ALA A 47 -4.90 0.77 -14.82
CA ALA A 47 -5.15 0.72 -13.39
C ALA A 47 -4.10 -0.14 -12.68
N GLY A 48 -3.79 0.23 -11.44
CA GLY A 48 -2.78 -0.43 -10.62
C GLY A 48 -2.60 0.28 -9.30
N GLY A 49 -1.56 -0.11 -8.55
CA GLY A 49 -1.18 0.48 -7.28
C GLY A 49 0.33 0.56 -7.13
N VAL A 50 0.80 1.44 -6.25
CA VAL A 50 2.20 1.54 -5.86
C VAL A 50 2.26 1.91 -4.39
N GLU A 51 3.24 1.36 -3.68
CA GLU A 51 3.53 1.69 -2.29
C GLU A 51 5.05 1.64 -2.08
N SER A 52 5.57 2.53 -1.23
CA SER A 52 7.00 2.57 -0.88
C SER A 52 7.18 2.82 0.61
N MET A 53 6.81 1.84 1.43
CA MET A 53 6.89 1.93 2.90
C MET A 53 8.29 2.29 3.40
N SER A 54 9.35 1.75 2.80
CA SER A 54 10.75 2.07 3.17
C SER A 54 11.13 3.55 2.99
N ARG A 55 10.33 4.33 2.25
CA ARG A 55 10.56 5.76 1.99
C ARG A 55 9.41 6.63 2.48
N ALA A 56 8.51 6.08 3.31
CA ALA A 56 7.44 6.84 3.91
C ALA A 56 8.05 7.96 4.78
N PRO A 57 7.62 9.22 4.62
CA PRO A 57 8.21 10.34 5.35
C PRO A 57 7.73 10.40 6.80
N PHE A 58 8.44 11.19 7.61
CA PHE A 58 7.86 11.72 8.85
C PHE A 58 6.98 12.93 8.54
N VAL A 59 5.94 13.14 9.35
CA VAL A 59 5.01 14.27 9.24
C VAL A 59 4.88 15.00 10.58
N MET A 60 4.76 16.32 10.54
CA MET A 60 4.61 17.17 11.71
C MET A 60 3.39 18.07 11.53
N GLY A 61 2.57 18.19 12.57
CA GLY A 61 1.45 19.13 12.60
C GLY A 61 1.96 20.58 12.57
N LYS A 62 1.19 21.50 11.97
CA LYS A 62 1.53 22.92 12.06
C LYS A 62 1.33 23.41 13.50
N ALA A 63 2.13 24.39 13.91
CA ALA A 63 1.89 25.11 15.16
C ALA A 63 0.50 25.78 15.15
N THR A 64 -0.23 25.67 16.25
CA THR A 64 -1.57 26.25 16.40
C THR A 64 -1.55 27.66 17.00
N ASN A 65 -0.43 28.07 17.59
CA ASN A 65 -0.19 29.40 18.15
C ASN A 65 1.27 29.85 17.96
N ALA A 66 1.50 31.16 18.04
CA ALA A 66 2.84 31.73 17.98
C ALA A 66 3.70 31.23 19.16
N PHE A 67 4.97 30.93 18.88
CA PHE A 67 5.93 30.41 19.87
C PHE A 67 5.48 29.10 20.55
N SER A 68 4.68 28.28 19.85
CA SER A 68 4.29 26.94 20.32
C SER A 68 5.51 26.10 20.64
N ARG A 69 5.43 25.34 21.75
CA ARG A 69 6.48 24.41 22.18
C ARG A 69 6.11 22.95 21.91
N GLN A 70 4.90 22.69 21.42
CA GLN A 70 4.47 21.36 21.01
C GLN A 70 4.92 21.10 19.56
N ALA A 71 5.84 20.16 19.41
CA ALA A 71 6.28 19.65 18.12
C ALA A 71 6.35 18.13 18.20
N GLU A 72 5.44 17.46 17.49
CA GLU A 72 5.37 16.01 17.43
C GLU A 72 5.53 15.57 15.98
N MET A 73 6.40 14.58 15.78
CA MET A 73 6.64 13.96 14.47
C MET A 73 6.06 12.56 14.48
N PHE A 74 5.35 12.20 13.41
CA PHE A 74 4.77 10.89 13.23
C PHE A 74 5.43 10.18 12.06
N ASP A 75 5.70 8.89 12.24
CA ASP A 75 6.05 7.99 11.14
C ASP A 75 4.80 7.73 10.28
N THR A 76 4.96 7.75 8.95
CA THR A 76 3.87 7.39 8.01
C THR A 76 4.05 6.00 7.40
N THR A 77 5.09 5.26 7.78
CA THR A 77 5.37 3.90 7.32
C THR A 77 4.13 3.00 7.46
N ILE A 78 3.48 3.01 8.62
CA ILE A 78 2.21 2.30 8.83
C ILE A 78 1.48 2.81 10.08
N GLY A 79 0.17 2.56 10.17
CA GLY A 79 -0.59 2.71 11.40
C GLY A 79 -1.18 4.09 11.65
N TRP A 80 -1.76 4.24 12.84
CA TRP A 80 -2.42 5.45 13.29
C TRP A 80 -1.42 6.59 13.52
N ARG A 81 -1.79 7.79 13.09
CA ARG A 81 -1.09 9.06 13.36
C ARG A 81 -2.10 10.18 13.40
N PHE A 82 -1.78 11.27 14.09
CA PHE A 82 -2.74 12.37 14.34
C PHE A 82 -4.11 11.85 14.80
N VAL A 83 -4.10 10.97 15.81
CA VAL A 83 -5.31 10.30 16.29
C VAL A 83 -6.35 11.32 16.74
N ASN A 84 -7.56 11.20 16.18
CA ASN A 84 -8.70 11.98 16.64
C ASN A 84 -9.22 11.38 17.96
N PRO A 85 -9.34 12.15 19.06
CA PRO A 85 -9.87 11.64 20.33
C PRO A 85 -11.26 10.99 20.22
N LEU A 86 -12.13 11.51 19.35
CA LEU A 86 -13.46 10.94 19.13
C LEU A 86 -13.37 9.56 18.44
N MET A 87 -12.41 9.37 17.53
CA MET A 87 -12.19 8.07 16.89
C MET A 87 -11.74 7.04 17.94
N ALA A 88 -10.75 7.39 18.76
CA ALA A 88 -10.26 6.53 19.82
C ALA A 88 -11.37 6.16 20.83
N GLN A 89 -12.21 7.13 21.20
CA GLN A 89 -13.29 6.89 22.16
C GLN A 89 -14.43 6.03 21.60
N GLN A 90 -14.82 6.23 20.34
CA GLN A 90 -16.01 5.58 19.77
C GLN A 90 -15.72 4.23 19.13
N PHE A 91 -14.55 4.07 18.51
CA PHE A 91 -14.22 2.91 17.67
C PHE A 91 -12.87 2.28 18.02
N GLY A 92 -12.11 2.88 18.93
CA GLY A 92 -10.73 2.48 19.20
C GLY A 92 -9.75 2.98 18.14
N THR A 93 -8.47 2.76 18.41
CA THR A 93 -7.37 2.97 17.46
C THR A 93 -6.40 1.81 17.52
N ASP A 94 -6.97 0.61 17.56
CA ASP A 94 -6.21 -0.64 17.54
C ASP A 94 -5.29 -0.67 16.32
N SER A 95 -4.05 -1.06 16.55
CA SER A 95 -3.10 -1.37 15.50
C SER A 95 -3.58 -2.59 14.69
N MET A 96 -3.02 -2.75 13.48
CA MET A 96 -3.38 -3.89 12.64
C MET A 96 -3.11 -5.25 13.32
N PRO A 97 -1.99 -5.46 14.05
CA PRO A 97 -1.80 -6.68 14.85
C PRO A 97 -2.86 -6.87 15.94
N GLU A 98 -3.24 -5.82 16.67
CA GLU A 98 -4.30 -5.93 17.69
C GLU A 98 -5.64 -6.34 17.06
N THR A 99 -6.01 -5.75 15.91
CA THR A 99 -7.23 -6.18 15.21
C THR A 99 -7.15 -7.63 14.71
N ALA A 100 -5.95 -8.12 14.38
CA ALA A 100 -5.76 -9.53 13.98
C ALA A 100 -5.93 -10.47 15.17
N GLU A 101 -5.44 -10.10 16.37
CA GLU A 101 -5.69 -10.84 17.61
C GLU A 101 -7.19 -10.82 17.98
N ASN A 102 -7.87 -9.67 17.85
CA ASN A 102 -9.32 -9.60 18.08
C ASN A 102 -10.08 -10.58 17.17
N VAL A 103 -9.68 -10.70 15.89
CA VAL A 103 -10.25 -11.67 14.96
C VAL A 103 -9.91 -13.10 15.36
N ALA A 104 -8.66 -13.37 15.76
CA ALA A 104 -8.21 -14.68 16.19
C ALA A 104 -8.97 -15.16 17.43
N GLU A 105 -9.17 -14.29 18.41
CA GLU A 105 -9.96 -14.58 19.62
C GLU A 105 -11.44 -14.81 19.27
N LEU A 106 -12.05 -13.89 18.51
CA LEU A 106 -13.46 -13.96 18.13
C LEU A 106 -13.81 -15.23 17.35
N LEU A 107 -12.95 -15.61 16.41
CA LEU A 107 -13.14 -16.78 15.54
C LEU A 107 -12.43 -18.04 16.05
N LYS A 108 -11.78 -17.96 17.22
CA LYS A 108 -11.02 -19.07 17.85
C LYS A 108 -9.97 -19.69 16.93
N ILE A 109 -9.19 -18.84 16.25
CA ILE A 109 -8.13 -19.27 15.33
C ILE A 109 -6.86 -19.54 16.15
N SER A 110 -6.52 -20.82 16.29
CA SER A 110 -5.36 -21.26 17.08
C SER A 110 -4.04 -20.74 16.52
N ARG A 111 -3.04 -20.60 17.39
CA ARG A 111 -1.67 -20.23 16.98
C ARG A 111 -1.10 -21.26 16.00
N GLU A 112 -1.36 -22.54 16.24
CA GLU A 112 -0.91 -23.65 15.41
C GLU A 112 -1.48 -23.56 13.99
N ASP A 113 -2.76 -23.16 13.85
CA ASP A 113 -3.38 -22.95 12.54
C ASP A 113 -2.80 -21.74 11.80
N GLN A 114 -2.56 -20.64 12.52
CA GLN A 114 -1.92 -19.44 11.98
C GLN A 114 -0.52 -19.76 11.44
N ASP A 115 0.31 -20.45 12.24
CA ASP A 115 1.66 -20.86 11.85
C ASP A 115 1.62 -21.85 10.69
N SER A 116 0.69 -22.80 10.72
CA SER A 116 0.53 -23.76 9.63
C SER A 116 0.10 -23.08 8.33
N PHE A 117 -0.75 -22.06 8.39
CA PHE A 117 -1.10 -21.24 7.23
C PHE A 117 0.10 -20.46 6.69
N ALA A 118 0.86 -19.81 7.58
CA ALA A 118 2.06 -19.07 7.21
C ALA A 118 3.10 -19.98 6.53
N LEU A 119 3.35 -21.17 7.10
CA LEU A 119 4.27 -22.16 6.52
C LEU A 119 3.82 -22.59 5.12
N ARG A 120 2.53 -22.93 4.94
CA ARG A 120 2.00 -23.30 3.63
C ARG A 120 2.13 -22.17 2.61
N SER A 121 1.92 -20.92 3.04
CA SER A 121 2.10 -19.74 2.18
C SER A 121 3.54 -19.66 1.67
N GLN A 122 4.53 -19.76 2.56
CA GLN A 122 5.95 -19.72 2.19
C GLN A 122 6.35 -20.89 1.27
N GLN A 123 5.90 -22.11 1.57
CA GLN A 123 6.15 -23.29 0.75
C GLN A 123 5.58 -23.13 -0.68
N ARG A 124 4.36 -22.58 -0.81
CA ARG A 124 3.72 -22.31 -2.10
C ARG A 124 4.47 -21.24 -2.88
N THR A 125 4.90 -20.16 -2.22
CA THR A 125 5.71 -19.11 -2.84
C THR A 125 7.03 -19.66 -3.36
N ALA A 126 7.76 -20.44 -2.54
CA ALA A 126 9.01 -21.06 -2.95
C ALA A 126 8.84 -21.98 -4.17
N LYS A 127 7.75 -22.74 -4.21
CA LYS A 127 7.39 -23.57 -5.37
C LYS A 127 7.07 -22.73 -6.61
N ALA A 128 6.30 -21.65 -6.46
CA ALA A 128 5.95 -20.75 -7.57
C ALA A 128 7.20 -20.03 -8.13
N GLN A 129 8.13 -19.65 -7.26
CA GLN A 129 9.42 -19.10 -7.68
C GLN A 129 10.24 -20.13 -8.47
N SER A 130 10.40 -21.35 -7.94
CA SER A 130 11.21 -22.38 -8.60
C SER A 130 10.58 -22.92 -9.89
N SER A 131 9.26 -22.85 -10.03
CA SER A 131 8.56 -23.22 -11.26
C SER A 131 8.53 -22.11 -12.31
N GLY A 132 9.01 -20.90 -12.00
CA GLY A 132 9.07 -19.77 -12.92
C GLY A 132 7.75 -19.01 -13.14
N ILE A 133 6.63 -19.41 -12.52
CA ILE A 133 5.33 -18.76 -12.78
C ILE A 133 5.32 -17.29 -12.35
N LEU A 134 6.02 -16.96 -11.25
CA LEU A 134 6.13 -15.56 -10.83
C LEU A 134 6.97 -14.71 -11.79
N ALA A 135 7.91 -15.33 -12.53
CA ALA A 135 8.71 -14.62 -13.52
C ALA A 135 7.89 -14.18 -14.74
N GLU A 136 6.72 -14.80 -14.98
CA GLU A 136 5.78 -14.39 -16.03
C GLU A 136 5.07 -13.08 -15.70
N GLU A 137 4.91 -12.76 -14.41
CA GLU A 137 4.18 -11.58 -13.93
C GLU A 137 5.11 -10.43 -13.48
N ILE A 138 6.38 -10.72 -13.20
CA ILE A 138 7.36 -9.75 -12.68
C ILE A 138 8.13 -9.09 -13.81
N VAL A 139 8.01 -7.77 -13.92
CA VAL A 139 8.94 -6.94 -14.71
C VAL A 139 10.11 -6.50 -13.81
N PRO A 140 11.38 -6.79 -14.16
CA PRO A 140 12.52 -6.45 -13.31
C PRO A 140 12.71 -4.93 -13.20
N VAL A 141 13.10 -4.48 -12.00
CA VAL A 141 13.46 -3.08 -11.74
C VAL A 141 14.99 -2.97 -11.71
N VAL A 142 15.54 -2.37 -12.75
CA VAL A 142 17.00 -2.18 -12.88
C VAL A 142 17.50 -1.15 -11.87
N LEU A 143 18.39 -1.58 -10.98
CA LEU A 143 19.07 -0.71 -10.02
C LEU A 143 20.50 -0.44 -10.47
N LYS A 144 20.89 0.84 -10.47
CA LYS A 144 22.29 1.24 -10.67
C LYS A 144 22.96 1.34 -9.31
N ASN A 145 23.98 0.52 -9.06
CA ASN A 145 24.79 0.70 -7.86
C ASN A 145 25.69 1.95 -7.97
N LYS A 146 26.40 2.30 -6.89
CA LYS A 146 27.29 3.48 -6.86
C LYS A 146 28.39 3.48 -7.93
N LYS A 147 28.73 2.32 -8.51
CA LYS A 147 29.72 2.14 -9.57
C LYS A 147 29.10 2.08 -10.97
N GLY A 148 27.78 2.27 -11.09
CA GLY A 148 27.06 2.23 -12.36
C GLY A 148 26.77 0.83 -12.90
N VAL A 149 27.10 -0.23 -12.15
CA VAL A 149 26.75 -1.60 -12.54
C VAL A 149 25.25 -1.80 -12.34
N VAL A 150 24.62 -2.30 -13.40
CA VAL A 150 23.22 -2.72 -13.41
C VAL A 150 23.15 -4.11 -12.79
N THR A 151 22.41 -4.24 -11.69
CA THR A 151 21.95 -5.57 -11.25
C THR A 151 20.67 -5.88 -12.01
N GLU A 152 20.71 -6.95 -12.80
CA GLU A 152 19.53 -7.59 -13.39
C GLU A 152 18.75 -8.37 -12.33
#